data_AF-A0A2N3B7Z7-F1
#
_entry.id   AF-A0A2N3B7Z7-F1
#
_cell.length_a   1.000
_cell.length_b   1.000
_cell.length_c   1.000
_cell.angle_alpha   90.00
_cell.angle_beta   90.00
_cell.angle_gamma   90.00
#
_symmetry.space_group_name_H-M   'P 1'
#
loop_
_entity.id
_entity.type
_entity.pdbx_description
1 polymer ?
#
loop_
_entity_poly.entity_id
_entity_poly.type
_entity_poly.pdbx_seq_one_letter_code
_entity_poly.pdbx_strand_id
1 'polypeptide(L)'
;MAAHRCNDQGIAMKKIFLGASAAALLAASPSLAQSNAEIMRQLQAMQAQIETLKAEVDSAKAEAAAAKTQAAATDTKVTAATTEGGALVSGGKTGVRVSLSGQVNRAVLFTDDGDSTDGFFVDNDNSSTRIRILGEADYDETTKIGTNIEVQFESNSTADVNQNSKRNVGNDNFTQRKLELYVDNQQFGRVTLGQGDMASNNTSEQDLSGTTVIGYSGITDFAGGLFLRNSDTNELADGTGGGPIRNINRVTNNLDGLSRDDRIRYDS
;
A
#
# COMPACT_ATOMS: atom_id res chain seq x y z
N MET A 1 -13.65 26.52 65.58
CA MET A 1 -12.83 27.19 66.60
C MET A 1 -11.42 26.64 66.45
N ALA A 2 -10.43 27.53 66.28
CA ALA A 2 -9.02 27.25 65.98
C ALA A 2 -8.74 26.58 64.62
N ALA A 3 -7.70 26.86 63.82
CA ALA A 3 -6.66 27.90 63.65
C ALA A 3 -5.43 27.17 63.07
N HIS A 4 -4.75 27.81 62.09
CA HIS A 4 -3.29 27.75 61.86
C HIS A 4 -2.66 26.42 61.40
N ARG A 5 -1.66 26.30 60.51
CA ARG A 5 -0.63 27.13 59.82
C ARG A 5 -0.26 26.34 58.53
N CYS A 6 -0.02 26.90 57.34
CA CYS A 6 1.13 27.67 56.82
C CYS A 6 2.52 26.97 56.85
N ASN A 7 3.22 27.09 55.71
CA ASN A 7 4.62 26.74 55.34
C ASN A 7 4.92 25.25 55.04
N ASP A 8 5.77 24.89 54.07
CA ASP A 8 6.84 25.66 53.44
C ASP A 8 7.22 25.14 52.03
N GLN A 9 7.94 26.01 51.32
CA GLN A 9 8.51 25.94 49.98
C GLN A 9 9.52 24.79 49.77
N GLY A 10 9.68 24.36 48.51
CA GLY A 10 10.72 23.40 48.10
C GLY A 10 10.91 23.29 46.60
N ILE A 11 11.62 24.28 46.04
CA ILE A 11 12.15 24.33 44.67
C ILE A 11 13.03 23.11 44.36
N ALA A 12 12.82 22.44 43.22
CA ALA A 12 13.89 22.11 42.25
C ALA A 12 13.35 21.39 41.00
N MET A 13 13.70 21.96 39.86
CA MET A 13 13.41 21.55 38.50
C MET A 13 14.60 20.73 37.96
N LYS A 14 14.37 19.52 37.42
CA LYS A 14 15.17 19.00 36.30
C LYS A 14 14.46 17.86 35.57
N LYS A 15 14.48 17.99 34.25
CA LYS A 15 13.68 17.27 33.26
C LYS A 15 14.22 15.85 32.98
N ILE A 16 13.39 15.13 32.22
CA ILE A 16 13.68 14.04 31.28
C ILE A 16 13.51 12.64 31.90
N PHE A 17 12.39 11.98 31.61
CA PHE A 17 12.36 10.92 30.60
C PHE A 17 10.91 10.53 30.26
N LEU A 18 10.73 10.17 28.99
CA LEU A 18 9.51 9.61 28.41
C LEU A 18 8.93 8.51 29.30
N GLY A 19 7.62 8.55 29.49
CA GLY A 19 6.87 7.48 30.11
C GLY A 19 5.39 7.71 29.93
N ALA A 20 4.83 7.14 28.87
CA ALA A 20 3.38 7.00 28.75
C ALA A 20 2.89 6.10 29.89
N SER A 21 1.82 6.51 30.57
CA SER A 21 0.91 5.56 31.19
C SER A 21 -0.45 6.21 31.35
N ALA A 22 -1.40 5.69 30.58
CA ALA A 22 -2.81 5.87 30.83
C ALA A 22 -3.23 4.89 31.94
N ALA A 23 -4.06 5.35 32.89
CA ALA A 23 -4.98 4.48 33.60
C ALA A 23 -6.16 5.29 34.15
N ALA A 24 -7.35 4.80 33.81
CA ALA A 24 -8.67 5.33 34.05
C ALA A 24 -9.12 5.28 35.53
N LEU A 25 -10.14 6.08 35.89
CA LEU A 25 -11.46 5.56 36.30
C LEU A 25 -12.45 6.70 36.63
N LEU A 26 -13.70 6.48 36.21
CA LEU A 26 -14.89 7.32 36.39
C LEU A 26 -15.35 7.42 37.85
N ALA A 27 -15.93 8.56 38.25
CA ALA A 27 -17.39 8.68 38.51
C ALA A 27 -17.83 10.02 39.14
N ALA A 28 -18.99 10.48 38.67
CA ALA A 28 -19.99 11.38 39.29
C ALA A 28 -19.80 12.92 39.21
N SER A 29 -20.45 13.52 38.21
CA SER A 29 -20.96 14.91 38.13
C SER A 29 -22.00 15.21 39.23
N PRO A 30 -22.38 16.48 39.58
CA PRO A 30 -22.37 17.67 38.71
C PRO A 30 -21.95 19.01 39.38
N SER A 31 -21.41 19.96 38.61
CA SER A 31 -21.81 21.37 38.76
C SER A 31 -21.37 22.20 37.57
N LEU A 32 -22.34 22.96 37.04
CA LEU A 32 -22.16 23.99 36.04
C LEU A 32 -21.20 25.06 36.58
N ALA A 33 -20.03 25.18 35.98
CA ALA A 33 -19.35 26.45 35.72
C ALA A 33 -18.04 26.19 34.93
N GLN A 34 -18.13 25.59 33.75
CA GLN A 34 -17.12 25.91 32.74
C GLN A 34 -17.33 27.38 32.40
N SER A 35 -16.48 28.24 32.97
CA SER A 35 -16.52 29.66 32.68
C SER A 35 -16.48 29.86 31.16
N ASN A 36 -17.24 30.83 30.63
CA ASN A 36 -17.24 31.14 29.19
C ASN A 36 -15.81 31.36 28.63
N ALA A 37 -14.84 31.70 29.48
CA ALA A 37 -13.43 31.83 29.13
C ALA A 37 -12.75 30.49 28.77
N GLU A 38 -13.13 29.38 29.41
CA GLU A 38 -12.55 28.06 29.15
C GLU A 38 -13.11 27.47 27.85
N ILE A 39 -14.41 27.66 27.60
CA ILE A 39 -15.05 27.28 26.32
C ILE A 39 -14.44 28.08 25.16
N MET A 40 -14.17 29.37 25.35
CA MET A 40 -13.51 30.21 24.34
C MET A 40 -12.05 29.80 24.11
N ARG A 41 -11.31 29.40 25.14
CA ARG A 41 -9.95 28.83 24.99
C ARG A 41 -9.96 27.52 24.20
N GLN A 42 -10.92 26.65 24.47
CA GLN A 42 -11.06 25.38 23.77
C GLN A 42 -11.44 25.59 22.29
N LEU A 43 -12.32 26.55 22.00
CA LEU A 43 -12.65 26.98 20.63
C LEU A 43 -11.44 27.56 19.88
N GLN A 44 -10.64 28.38 20.55
CA GLN A 44 -9.40 28.94 19.97
C GLN A 44 -8.35 27.86 19.73
N ALA A 45 -8.19 26.92 20.66
CA ALA A 45 -7.28 25.79 20.51
C ALA A 45 -7.70 24.87 19.35
N MET A 46 -9.01 24.64 19.19
CA MET A 46 -9.57 23.85 18.08
C MET A 46 -9.39 24.56 16.74
N GLN A 47 -9.56 25.88 16.68
CA GLN A 47 -9.27 26.67 15.47
C GLN A 47 -7.79 26.60 15.08
N ALA A 48 -6.87 26.69 16.06
CA ALA A 48 -5.44 26.55 15.80
C ALA A 48 -5.05 25.15 15.29
N GLN A 49 -5.74 24.09 15.77
CA GLN A 49 -5.56 22.74 15.25
C GLN A 49 -6.07 22.59 13.81
N ILE A 50 -7.21 23.22 13.47
CA ILE A 50 -7.75 23.23 12.09
C ILE A 50 -6.79 23.97 11.15
N GLU A 51 -6.19 25.07 11.59
CA GLU A 51 -5.19 25.80 10.79
C GLU A 51 -3.92 24.97 10.56
N THR A 52 -3.49 24.21 11.58
CA THR A 52 -2.35 23.30 11.47
C THR A 52 -2.64 22.15 10.50
N LEU A 53 -3.80 21.50 10.63
CA LEU A 53 -4.25 20.45 9.70
C LEU A 53 -4.35 20.96 8.27
N LYS A 54 -4.87 22.19 8.08
CA LYS A 54 -4.96 22.81 6.76
C LYS A 54 -3.57 23.02 6.15
N ALA A 55 -2.60 23.48 6.95
CA ALA A 55 -1.21 23.63 6.50
C ALA A 55 -0.55 22.28 6.15
N GLU A 56 -0.82 21.22 6.91
CA GLU A 56 -0.34 19.86 6.61
C GLU A 56 -0.97 19.29 5.33
N VAL A 57 -2.28 19.50 5.12
CA VAL A 57 -2.96 19.11 3.88
C VAL A 57 -2.44 19.89 2.68
N ASP A 58 -2.14 21.18 2.85
CA ASP A 58 -1.56 22.00 1.78
C ASP A 58 -0.11 21.57 1.46
N SER A 59 0.68 21.19 2.47
CA SER A 59 2.01 20.58 2.28
C SER A 59 1.91 19.24 1.53
N ALA A 60 1.01 18.35 1.95
CA ALA A 60 0.79 17.06 1.30
C ALA A 60 0.31 17.21 -0.15
N LYS A 61 -0.55 18.21 -0.45
CA LYS A 61 -0.97 18.55 -1.81
C LYS A 61 0.18 19.11 -2.65
N ALA A 62 1.04 19.94 -2.05
CA ALA A 62 2.21 20.49 -2.72
C ALA A 62 3.24 19.39 -3.04
N GLU A 63 3.46 18.45 -2.12
CA GLU A 63 4.29 17.26 -2.32
C GLU A 63 3.71 16.33 -3.40
N ALA A 64 2.39 16.11 -3.40
CA ALA A 64 1.71 15.36 -4.46
C ALA A 64 1.78 16.05 -5.83
N ALA A 65 1.68 17.38 -5.87
CA ALA A 65 1.84 18.16 -7.10
C ALA A 65 3.30 18.17 -7.60
N ALA A 66 4.27 18.21 -6.69
CA ALA A 66 5.69 18.09 -7.01
C ALA A 66 6.03 16.69 -7.54
N ALA A 67 5.46 15.64 -6.95
CA ALA A 67 5.57 14.26 -7.44
C ALA A 67 4.95 14.11 -8.84
N LYS A 68 3.79 14.73 -9.09
CA LYS A 68 3.14 14.77 -10.42
C LYS A 68 3.96 15.54 -11.47
N THR A 69 4.64 16.61 -11.06
CA THR A 69 5.50 17.41 -11.95
C THR A 69 6.82 16.69 -12.24
N GLN A 70 7.38 15.96 -11.27
CA GLN A 70 8.54 15.09 -11.49
C GLN A 70 8.19 13.88 -12.36
N ALA A 71 6.98 13.32 -12.22
CA ALA A 71 6.46 12.31 -13.14
C ALA A 71 6.33 12.87 -14.56
N ALA A 72 5.77 14.07 -14.76
CA ALA A 72 5.66 14.71 -16.07
C ALA A 72 7.01 15.16 -16.69
N ALA A 73 7.97 15.58 -15.87
CA ALA A 73 9.33 15.94 -16.31
C ALA A 73 10.17 14.70 -16.68
N THR A 74 9.90 13.56 -16.03
CA THR A 74 10.47 12.26 -16.41
C THR A 74 9.79 11.74 -17.67
N ASP A 75 8.48 11.94 -17.80
CA ASP A 75 7.71 11.61 -19.01
C ASP A 75 8.22 12.38 -20.22
N THR A 76 8.64 13.65 -20.08
CA THR A 76 9.25 14.45 -21.18
C THR A 76 10.65 13.97 -21.61
N LYS A 77 11.41 13.32 -20.71
CA LYS A 77 12.71 12.70 -21.07
C LYS A 77 12.57 11.27 -21.60
N VAL A 78 11.44 10.61 -21.31
CA VAL A 78 11.12 9.25 -21.78
C VAL A 78 10.23 9.26 -23.04
N THR A 79 9.51 10.34 -23.34
CA THR A 79 8.72 10.51 -24.59
C THR A 79 9.54 10.77 -25.85
N ALA A 80 10.87 10.83 -25.75
CA ALA A 80 11.72 10.60 -26.92
C ALA A 80 11.84 9.11 -27.28
N ALA A 81 11.29 8.20 -26.46
CA ALA A 81 11.42 6.75 -26.58
C ALA A 81 10.12 5.98 -26.28
N THR A 82 8.93 6.61 -26.36
CA THR A 82 7.65 5.92 -26.14
C THR A 82 6.65 6.19 -27.27
N THR A 83 6.90 5.52 -28.39
CA THR A 83 5.79 4.86 -29.09
C THR A 83 5.96 3.38 -28.76
N GLU A 84 5.13 2.87 -27.85
CA GLU A 84 4.97 1.47 -27.46
C GLU A 84 6.22 0.56 -27.52
N GLY A 85 6.81 0.28 -26.36
CA GLY A 85 7.80 -0.78 -26.22
C GLY A 85 8.89 -0.41 -25.24
N GLY A 86 9.20 -1.32 -24.31
CA GLY A 86 10.29 -1.16 -23.35
C GLY A 86 11.61 -0.81 -24.03
N ALA A 87 12.57 -0.32 -23.25
CA ALA A 87 13.90 -0.03 -23.77
C ALA A 87 14.52 -1.33 -24.32
N LEU A 88 14.55 -1.45 -25.66
CA LEU A 88 15.17 -2.55 -26.38
C LEU A 88 16.68 -2.33 -26.38
N VAL A 89 17.40 -3.18 -25.66
CA VAL A 89 18.84 -3.37 -25.82
C VAL A 89 19.03 -4.57 -26.75
N SER A 90 19.27 -4.32 -28.04
CA SER A 90 19.68 -5.39 -28.96
C SER A 90 21.15 -5.72 -28.71
N GLY A 91 21.43 -6.91 -28.18
CA GLY A 91 22.80 -7.43 -28.15
C GLY A 91 23.33 -7.58 -29.58
N GLY A 92 24.61 -7.33 -29.81
CA GLY A 92 25.23 -7.23 -31.15
C GLY A 92 25.24 -8.49 -32.04
N LYS A 93 24.32 -9.45 -31.83
CA LYS A 93 24.04 -10.58 -32.72
C LYS A 93 22.63 -10.42 -33.30
N THR A 94 22.50 -10.48 -34.61
CA THR A 94 21.21 -10.48 -35.32
C THR A 94 20.28 -11.54 -34.71
N GLY A 95 19.05 -11.15 -34.37
CA GLY A 95 18.03 -12.07 -33.82
C GLY A 95 17.94 -12.15 -32.29
N VAL A 96 18.81 -11.49 -31.52
CA VAL A 96 18.71 -11.44 -30.03
C VAL A 96 18.25 -10.07 -29.54
N ARG A 97 17.20 -10.06 -28.72
CA ARG A 97 16.53 -8.85 -28.22
C ARG A 97 16.35 -8.96 -26.71
N VAL A 98 16.75 -7.93 -25.97
CA VAL A 98 16.46 -7.82 -24.53
C VAL A 98 15.68 -6.54 -24.32
N SER A 99 14.51 -6.64 -23.66
CA SER A 99 13.67 -5.51 -23.31
C SER A 99 13.64 -5.33 -21.81
N LEU A 100 13.93 -4.11 -21.34
CA LEU A 100 13.72 -3.72 -19.95
C LEU A 100 12.47 -2.84 -19.86
N SER A 101 11.57 -3.21 -18.95
CA SER A 101 10.33 -2.49 -18.67
C SER A 101 10.01 -2.56 -17.18
N GLY A 102 9.01 -1.81 -16.72
CA GLY A 102 8.64 -1.79 -15.31
C GLY A 102 7.80 -0.56 -14.99
N GLN A 103 7.46 -0.42 -13.71
CA GLN A 103 6.66 0.68 -13.19
C GLN A 103 6.98 0.92 -11.72
N VAL A 104 6.71 2.15 -11.28
CA VAL A 104 6.64 2.52 -9.86
C VAL A 104 5.20 2.89 -9.57
N ASN A 105 4.56 2.21 -8.63
CA ASN A 105 3.16 2.41 -8.30
C ASN A 105 2.97 2.73 -6.81
N ARG A 106 3.16 4.00 -6.49
CA ARG A 106 2.99 4.55 -5.14
C ARG A 106 1.65 5.28 -5.05
N ALA A 107 0.95 5.07 -3.94
CA ALA A 107 -0.34 5.68 -3.69
C ALA A 107 -0.47 6.23 -2.27
N VAL A 108 -1.52 7.02 -2.08
CA VAL A 108 -2.04 7.37 -0.76
C VAL A 108 -3.34 6.62 -0.55
N LEU A 109 -3.40 5.80 0.49
CA LEU A 109 -4.60 5.10 0.91
C LEU A 109 -5.22 5.85 2.09
N PHE A 110 -6.53 6.09 2.03
CA PHE A 110 -7.29 6.61 3.15
C PHE A 110 -8.29 5.55 3.60
N THR A 111 -8.41 5.37 4.91
CA THR A 111 -9.44 4.53 5.51
C THR A 111 -10.17 5.29 6.59
N ASP A 112 -11.46 5.03 6.71
CA ASP A 112 -12.28 5.42 7.86
C ASP A 112 -12.90 4.15 8.41
N ASP A 113 -12.61 3.84 9.67
CA ASP A 113 -13.11 2.63 10.33
C ASP A 113 -14.27 2.89 11.30
N GLY A 114 -14.86 4.09 11.24
CA GLY A 114 -15.97 4.54 12.08
C GLY A 114 -15.55 5.21 13.40
N ASP A 115 -14.28 5.11 13.79
CA ASP A 115 -13.71 5.78 14.97
C ASP A 115 -12.65 6.81 14.56
N SER A 116 -11.81 6.44 13.58
CA SER A 116 -10.74 7.31 13.10
C SER A 116 -10.55 7.20 11.59
N THR A 117 -10.11 8.32 11.00
CA THR A 117 -9.62 8.35 9.63
C THR A 117 -8.10 8.26 9.62
N ASP A 118 -7.55 7.33 8.86
CA ASP A 118 -6.12 7.12 8.70
C ASP A 118 -5.67 7.29 7.25
N GLY A 119 -4.44 7.77 7.08
CA GLY A 119 -3.77 7.93 5.80
C GLY A 119 -2.45 7.16 5.75
N PHE A 120 -2.17 6.49 4.63
CA PHE A 120 -0.99 5.65 4.42
C PHE A 120 -0.28 6.01 3.12
N PHE A 121 1.04 5.93 3.12
CA PHE A 121 1.86 5.96 1.90
C PHE A 121 2.24 4.55 1.52
N VAL A 122 1.65 4.04 0.45
CA VAL A 122 1.64 2.62 0.12
C VAL A 122 2.25 2.33 -1.25
N ASP A 123 2.59 1.08 -1.45
CA ASP A 123 2.72 0.45 -2.77
C ASP A 123 1.46 -0.38 -3.03
N ASN A 124 1.02 -0.43 -4.28
CA ASN A 124 -0.23 -1.07 -4.67
C ASN A 124 -0.01 -2.57 -4.95
N ASP A 125 -0.51 -3.45 -4.10
CA ASP A 125 -0.31 -4.91 -4.21
C ASP A 125 -0.80 -5.49 -5.54
N ASN A 126 -1.98 -5.05 -6.01
CA ASN A 126 -2.57 -5.49 -7.29
C ASN A 126 -1.67 -5.14 -8.48
N SER A 127 -1.04 -3.95 -8.45
CA SER A 127 -0.19 -3.47 -9.53
C SER A 127 1.12 -2.89 -9.01
N SER A 128 1.90 -3.72 -8.34
CA SER A 128 3.08 -3.28 -7.58
C SER A 128 4.16 -2.62 -8.40
N THR A 129 4.99 -1.83 -7.70
CA THR A 129 6.28 -1.37 -8.20
C THR A 129 7.12 -2.58 -8.61
N ARG A 130 7.55 -2.62 -9.86
CA ARG A 130 8.20 -3.81 -10.44
C ARG A 130 9.08 -3.50 -11.62
N ILE A 131 9.95 -4.45 -11.92
CA ILE A 131 10.82 -4.45 -13.09
C ILE A 131 10.63 -5.77 -13.83
N ARG A 132 10.67 -5.70 -15.16
CA ARG A 132 10.53 -6.83 -16.06
C ARG A 132 11.63 -6.82 -17.12
N ILE A 133 12.27 -7.97 -17.28
CA ILE A 133 13.25 -8.27 -18.33
C ILE A 133 12.66 -9.34 -19.23
N LEU A 134 12.53 -9.02 -20.52
CA LEU A 134 12.14 -9.96 -21.55
C LEU A 134 13.33 -10.20 -22.48
N GLY A 135 13.87 -11.42 -22.47
CA GLY A 135 14.92 -11.84 -23.40
C GLY A 135 14.34 -12.73 -24.48
N GLU A 136 14.64 -12.45 -25.75
CA GLU A 136 14.18 -13.24 -26.89
C GLU A 136 15.33 -13.48 -27.87
N ALA A 137 15.36 -14.68 -28.43
CA ALA A 137 16.26 -15.07 -29.50
C ALA A 137 15.49 -15.81 -30.59
N ASP A 138 15.65 -15.35 -31.83
CA ASP A 138 15.15 -16.06 -33.00
C ASP A 138 16.08 -17.27 -33.24
N TYR A 139 15.55 -18.48 -33.05
CA TYR A 139 16.30 -19.72 -33.29
C TYR A 139 16.30 -20.07 -34.78
N ASP A 140 15.14 -19.93 -35.42
CA ASP A 140 14.94 -20.00 -36.87
C ASP A 140 13.78 -19.06 -37.29
N GLU A 141 13.34 -19.13 -38.55
CA GLU A 141 12.25 -18.28 -39.08
C GLU A 141 10.89 -18.52 -38.41
N THR A 142 10.71 -19.67 -37.77
CA THR A 142 9.44 -20.15 -37.19
C THR A 142 9.46 -20.28 -35.66
N THR A 143 10.66 -20.32 -35.05
CA THR A 143 10.84 -20.66 -33.65
C THR A 143 11.62 -19.58 -32.90
N LYS A 144 11.07 -19.14 -31.77
CA LYS A 144 11.71 -18.23 -30.81
C LYS A 144 11.94 -18.93 -29.49
N ILE A 145 13.06 -18.62 -28.85
CA ILE A 145 13.36 -19.01 -27.48
C ILE A 145 13.40 -17.73 -26.66
N GLY A 146 12.76 -17.71 -25.51
CA GLY A 146 12.75 -16.52 -24.68
C GLY A 146 12.62 -16.78 -23.19
N THR A 147 12.85 -15.73 -22.42
CA THR A 147 12.72 -15.71 -20.97
C THR A 147 11.96 -14.47 -20.53
N ASN A 148 11.15 -14.63 -19.48
CA ASN A 148 10.38 -13.57 -18.87
C ASN A 148 10.66 -13.54 -17.38
N ILE A 149 11.41 -12.52 -16.95
CA ILE A 149 11.75 -12.29 -15.55
C ILE A 149 11.01 -11.04 -15.09
N GLU A 150 10.11 -11.17 -14.12
CA GLU A 150 9.39 -10.07 -13.48
C GLU A 150 9.52 -10.20 -11.97
N VAL A 151 10.05 -9.15 -11.34
CA VAL A 151 10.24 -9.04 -9.88
C VAL A 151 9.58 -7.76 -9.38
N GLN A 152 8.94 -7.84 -8.21
CA GLN A 152 8.31 -6.69 -7.56
C GLN A 152 9.03 -6.29 -6.29
N PHE A 153 8.77 -5.07 -5.84
CA PHE A 153 9.20 -4.55 -4.55
C PHE A 153 8.09 -3.66 -3.98
N GLU A 154 7.52 -4.05 -2.84
CA GLU A 154 6.33 -3.40 -2.28
C GLU A 154 6.65 -2.68 -0.97
N SER A 155 6.94 -1.39 -1.07
CA SER A 155 7.13 -0.56 0.11
C SER A 155 5.79 -0.21 0.75
N ASN A 156 5.48 -0.83 1.90
CA ASN A 156 4.19 -0.69 2.58
C ASN A 156 3.03 -1.14 1.69
N SER A 157 2.97 -2.44 1.35
CA SER A 157 1.88 -2.98 0.53
C SER A 157 0.50 -2.62 1.10
N THR A 158 -0.43 -2.26 0.23
CA THR A 158 -1.86 -2.12 0.53
C THR A 158 -2.48 -3.39 1.13
N ALA A 159 -1.90 -4.57 0.89
CA ALA A 159 -2.32 -5.82 1.49
C ALA A 159 -1.87 -6.00 2.96
N ASP A 160 -0.89 -5.21 3.42
CA ASP A 160 -0.23 -5.39 4.73
C ASP A 160 -0.43 -4.21 5.70
N VAL A 161 -0.48 -2.98 5.21
CA VAL A 161 -0.71 -1.80 6.06
C VAL A 161 -2.03 -1.89 6.80
N ASN A 162 -2.02 -1.42 8.05
CA ASN A 162 -3.21 -1.43 8.90
C ASN A 162 -3.13 -0.34 9.98
N GLN A 163 -4.23 -0.15 10.70
CA GLN A 163 -4.36 0.90 11.72
C GLN A 163 -3.28 0.83 12.81
N ASN A 164 -2.75 -0.36 13.11
CA ASN A 164 -1.69 -0.55 14.11
C ASN A 164 -0.29 -0.41 13.52
N SER A 165 -0.09 -0.81 12.26
CA SER A 165 1.20 -0.85 11.59
C SER A 165 1.12 -0.12 10.24
N LYS A 166 1.42 1.18 10.28
CA LYS A 166 1.22 2.10 9.14
C LYS A 166 2.43 2.21 8.19
N ARG A 167 3.61 1.75 8.62
CA ARG A 167 4.91 1.96 7.93
C ARG A 167 5.85 0.79 8.20
N ASN A 168 6.76 0.55 7.26
CA ASN A 168 7.77 -0.52 7.28
C ASN A 168 7.12 -1.90 7.46
N VAL A 169 6.07 -2.16 6.69
CA VAL A 169 5.30 -3.41 6.71
C VAL A 169 5.31 -4.07 5.33
N GLY A 170 5.11 -5.39 5.33
CA GLY A 170 5.19 -6.21 4.13
C GLY A 170 6.62 -6.64 3.79
N ASN A 171 6.79 -7.17 2.58
CA ASN A 171 8.09 -7.64 2.10
C ASN A 171 8.97 -6.48 1.67
N ASP A 172 9.98 -6.15 2.48
CA ASP A 172 11.04 -5.19 2.16
C ASP A 172 12.18 -5.86 1.33
N ASN A 173 11.79 -6.62 0.30
CA ASN A 173 12.72 -7.31 -0.59
C ASN A 173 12.11 -7.50 -1.99
N PHE A 174 12.95 -7.91 -2.94
CA PHE A 174 12.45 -8.33 -4.24
C PHE A 174 11.79 -9.70 -4.14
N THR A 175 10.53 -9.78 -4.51
CA THR A 175 9.79 -11.04 -4.64
C THR A 175 9.54 -11.37 -6.10
N GLN A 176 9.51 -12.66 -6.42
CA GLN A 176 9.31 -13.08 -7.80
C GLN A 176 7.82 -13.04 -8.20
N ARG A 177 7.55 -12.56 -9.43
CA ARG A 177 6.25 -12.68 -10.08
C ARG A 177 6.29 -13.70 -11.21
N LYS A 178 7.22 -13.51 -12.14
CA LYS A 178 7.43 -14.42 -13.28
C LYS A 178 8.90 -14.75 -13.42
N LEU A 179 9.22 -16.04 -13.52
CA LEU A 179 10.56 -16.56 -13.78
C LEU A 179 10.44 -17.69 -14.79
N GLU A 180 10.31 -17.32 -16.06
CA GLU A 180 9.89 -18.23 -17.12
C GLU A 180 10.96 -18.38 -18.20
N LEU A 181 11.07 -19.59 -18.74
CA LEU A 181 11.72 -19.91 -20.02
C LEU A 181 10.65 -20.47 -20.96
N TYR A 182 10.68 -20.08 -22.23
CA TYR A 182 9.73 -20.59 -23.22
C TYR A 182 10.37 -20.86 -24.57
N VAL A 183 9.74 -21.78 -25.30
CA VAL A 183 9.93 -22.00 -26.73
C VAL A 183 8.60 -21.74 -27.41
N ASP A 184 8.60 -20.88 -28.41
CA ASP A 184 7.43 -20.44 -29.14
C ASP A 184 7.61 -20.74 -30.64
N ASN A 185 6.71 -21.53 -31.21
CA ASN A 185 6.72 -21.89 -32.62
C ASN A 185 5.42 -21.47 -33.31
N GLN A 186 5.55 -20.88 -34.50
CA GLN A 186 4.41 -20.36 -35.26
C GLN A 186 3.34 -21.39 -35.63
N GLN A 187 3.69 -22.69 -35.71
CA GLN A 187 2.78 -23.78 -36.07
C GLN A 187 2.31 -24.60 -34.87
N PHE A 188 3.16 -24.73 -33.85
CA PHE A 188 2.91 -25.62 -32.72
C PHE A 188 2.60 -24.87 -31.42
N GLY A 189 2.49 -23.55 -31.43
CA GLY A 189 2.24 -22.77 -30.22
C GLY A 189 3.47 -22.69 -29.30
N ARG A 190 3.22 -22.38 -28.03
CA ARG A 190 4.25 -22.08 -27.03
C ARG A 190 4.25 -23.07 -25.88
N VAL A 191 5.44 -23.53 -25.50
CA VAL A 191 5.69 -24.24 -24.25
C VAL A 191 6.47 -23.33 -23.30
N THR A 192 5.97 -23.17 -22.08
CA THR A 192 6.58 -22.35 -21.02
C THR A 192 6.88 -23.20 -19.80
N LEU A 193 8.06 -23.02 -19.21
CA LEU A 193 8.51 -23.66 -17.97
C LEU A 193 8.91 -22.60 -16.94
N GLY A 194 8.46 -22.77 -15.70
CA GLY A 194 8.85 -21.97 -14.55
C GLY A 194 7.67 -21.31 -13.83
N GLN A 195 7.97 -20.30 -13.01
CA GLN A 195 6.97 -19.62 -12.20
C GLN A 195 6.21 -18.56 -13.00
N GLY A 196 4.88 -18.59 -12.96
CA GLY A 196 4.03 -17.55 -13.55
C GLY A 196 2.54 -17.92 -13.56
N ASP A 197 1.73 -17.21 -14.33
CA ASP A 197 0.26 -17.25 -14.25
C ASP A 197 -0.33 -18.65 -14.57
N MET A 198 -1.07 -19.22 -13.63
CA MET A 198 -1.76 -20.50 -13.84
C MET A 198 -2.98 -20.32 -14.75
N ALA A 199 -3.54 -21.42 -15.22
CA ALA A 199 -4.69 -21.39 -16.13
C ALA A 199 -5.96 -20.81 -15.49
N SER A 200 -6.10 -20.88 -14.16
CA SER A 200 -7.26 -20.35 -13.43
C SER A 200 -7.07 -18.93 -12.90
N ASN A 201 -5.88 -18.35 -13.02
CA ASN A 201 -5.61 -16.97 -12.61
C ASN A 201 -6.51 -15.99 -13.38
N ASN A 202 -7.11 -15.05 -12.68
CA ASN A 202 -8.01 -14.01 -13.16
C ASN A 202 -9.32 -14.53 -13.81
N THR A 203 -9.71 -15.79 -13.56
CA THR A 203 -10.92 -16.38 -14.21
C THR A 203 -12.25 -15.94 -13.60
N SER A 204 -12.24 -15.52 -12.34
CA SER A 204 -13.40 -15.03 -11.57
C SER A 204 -13.39 -13.51 -11.34
N GLU A 205 -12.36 -12.83 -11.83
CA GLU A 205 -12.08 -11.42 -11.54
C GLU A 205 -12.68 -10.50 -12.60
N GLN A 206 -14.01 -10.51 -12.72
CA GLN A 206 -14.72 -9.66 -13.67
C GLN A 206 -14.98 -8.26 -13.09
N ASP A 207 -14.43 -7.23 -13.76
CA ASP A 207 -14.65 -5.83 -13.43
C ASP A 207 -14.90 -4.99 -14.69
N LEU A 208 -15.99 -4.22 -14.69
CA LEU A 208 -16.41 -3.36 -15.81
C LEU A 208 -16.20 -1.87 -15.52
N SER A 209 -15.58 -1.53 -14.39
CA SER A 209 -15.35 -0.15 -13.96
C SER A 209 -14.29 0.57 -14.81
N GLY A 210 -13.38 -0.19 -15.43
CA GLY A 210 -12.19 0.34 -16.12
C GLY A 210 -11.13 0.88 -15.15
N THR A 211 -11.25 0.64 -13.85
CA THR A 211 -10.34 1.17 -12.83
C THR A 211 -9.30 0.18 -12.34
N THR A 212 -9.03 -0.90 -13.09
CA THR A 212 -8.32 -2.12 -12.64
C THR A 212 -7.05 -1.85 -11.83
N VAL A 213 -6.30 -0.77 -12.07
CA VAL A 213 -5.11 -0.42 -11.29
C VAL A 213 -5.43 0.06 -9.87
N ILE A 214 -6.50 0.81 -9.65
CA ILE A 214 -6.86 1.43 -8.35
C ILE A 214 -8.10 0.81 -7.72
N GLY A 215 -8.81 -0.05 -8.45
CA GLY A 215 -9.98 -0.78 -7.99
C GLY A 215 -10.35 -1.86 -9.00
N TYR A 216 -10.47 -3.10 -8.54
CA TYR A 216 -11.02 -4.25 -9.28
C TYR A 216 -11.79 -5.15 -8.29
N SER A 217 -12.21 -6.34 -8.72
CA SER A 217 -12.95 -7.30 -7.89
C SER A 217 -12.20 -7.81 -6.65
N GLY A 218 -10.86 -7.79 -6.64
CA GLY A 218 -10.04 -8.17 -5.49
C GLY A 218 -9.77 -7.00 -4.55
N ILE A 219 -10.67 -6.80 -3.58
CA ILE A 219 -10.53 -5.73 -2.58
C ILE A 219 -9.37 -5.95 -1.60
N THR A 220 -8.93 -7.20 -1.44
CA THR A 220 -7.77 -7.60 -0.63
C THR A 220 -6.50 -6.89 -1.08
N ASP A 221 -6.36 -6.61 -2.36
CA ASP A 221 -5.13 -6.06 -2.90
C ASP A 221 -5.04 -4.54 -2.71
N PHE A 222 -6.15 -3.88 -2.36
CA PHE A 222 -6.19 -2.43 -2.11
C PHE A 222 -6.25 -2.06 -0.64
N ALA A 223 -6.71 -2.99 0.20
CA ALA A 223 -7.06 -2.71 1.59
C ALA A 223 -6.90 -3.93 2.51
N GLY A 224 -6.19 -4.97 2.08
CA GLY A 224 -6.18 -6.29 2.70
C GLY A 224 -5.84 -6.31 4.17
N GLY A 225 -4.89 -5.47 4.58
CA GLY A 225 -4.41 -5.39 5.96
C GLY A 225 -5.38 -4.71 6.92
N LEU A 226 -6.31 -3.90 6.41
CA LEU A 226 -7.18 -3.07 7.24
C LEU A 226 -8.14 -3.91 8.09
N PHE A 227 -8.16 -3.65 9.39
CA PHE A 227 -9.05 -4.33 10.32
C PHE A 227 -10.43 -3.69 10.34
N LEU A 228 -11.46 -4.52 10.53
CA LEU A 228 -12.81 -4.08 10.82
C LEU A 228 -12.93 -3.65 12.28
N ARG A 229 -13.89 -2.76 12.57
CA ARG A 229 -14.21 -2.32 13.92
C ARG A 229 -15.49 -2.97 14.42
N ASN A 230 -15.50 -3.37 15.69
CA ASN A 230 -16.70 -3.86 16.36
C ASN A 230 -17.60 -2.67 16.72
N SER A 231 -18.85 -2.66 16.25
CA SER A 231 -19.79 -1.56 16.51
C SER A 231 -20.24 -1.44 17.97
N ASP A 232 -20.20 -2.54 18.73
CA ASP A 232 -20.72 -2.59 20.09
C ASP A 232 -19.64 -2.19 21.11
N THR A 233 -18.40 -2.63 20.90
CA THR A 233 -17.27 -2.33 21.79
C THR A 233 -16.39 -1.19 21.31
N ASN A 234 -16.57 -0.75 20.06
CA ASN A 234 -15.69 0.18 19.36
C ASN A 234 -14.23 -0.31 19.25
N GLU A 235 -13.97 -1.60 19.48
CA GLU A 235 -12.62 -2.17 19.42
C GLU A 235 -12.26 -2.61 18.00
N LEU A 236 -10.98 -2.49 17.67
CA LEU A 236 -10.44 -2.99 16.42
C LEU A 236 -10.36 -4.53 16.45
N ALA A 237 -10.80 -5.20 15.39
CA ALA A 237 -10.77 -6.66 15.30
C ALA A 237 -9.39 -7.19 14.86
N ASP A 238 -8.34 -6.79 15.58
CA ASP A 238 -6.94 -7.15 15.33
C ASP A 238 -6.47 -8.37 16.13
N GLY A 239 -7.36 -8.94 16.98
CA GLY A 239 -7.07 -10.06 17.87
C GLY A 239 -6.63 -9.66 19.28
N THR A 240 -6.40 -8.38 19.52
CA THR A 240 -6.18 -7.83 20.86
C THR A 240 -7.41 -8.10 21.73
N GLY A 241 -7.20 -8.52 22.98
CA GLY A 241 -8.31 -8.90 23.88
C GLY A 241 -8.86 -10.31 23.65
N GLY A 242 -8.28 -11.11 22.75
CA GLY A 242 -8.64 -12.52 22.53
C GLY A 242 -9.82 -12.73 21.58
N GLY A 243 -10.29 -11.68 20.91
CA GLY A 243 -11.29 -11.77 19.84
C GLY A 243 -10.73 -12.34 18.53
N PRO A 244 -11.60 -12.71 17.58
CA PRO A 244 -11.16 -13.16 16.26
C PRO A 244 -10.59 -11.99 15.43
N ILE A 245 -9.52 -12.26 14.68
CA ILE A 245 -8.96 -11.31 13.72
C ILE A 245 -9.90 -11.18 12.51
N ARG A 246 -10.35 -9.96 12.21
CA ARG A 246 -11.19 -9.64 11.05
C ARG A 246 -10.60 -8.45 10.30
N ASN A 247 -9.73 -8.74 9.33
CA ASN A 247 -9.30 -7.78 8.31
C ASN A 247 -9.92 -8.12 6.95
N ILE A 248 -9.79 -7.21 5.99
CA ILE A 248 -10.31 -7.39 4.63
C ILE A 248 -9.83 -8.71 4.00
N ASN A 249 -8.55 -9.06 4.18
CA ASN A 249 -7.97 -10.34 3.72
C ASN A 249 -8.70 -11.59 4.25
N ARG A 250 -9.32 -11.53 5.43
CA ARG A 250 -10.00 -12.68 6.05
C ARG A 250 -11.50 -12.74 5.77
N VAL A 251 -12.11 -11.61 5.45
CA VAL A 251 -13.57 -11.50 5.32
C VAL A 251 -14.03 -11.37 3.88
N THR A 252 -13.09 -11.20 2.94
CA THR A 252 -13.37 -11.09 1.51
C THR A 252 -12.59 -12.13 0.72
N ASN A 253 -13.14 -12.53 -0.41
CA ASN A 253 -12.51 -13.43 -1.37
C ASN A 253 -13.17 -13.19 -2.74
N ASN A 254 -12.38 -12.92 -3.77
CA ASN A 254 -12.87 -12.73 -5.14
C ASN A 254 -12.98 -14.06 -5.93
N LEU A 255 -12.67 -15.17 -5.27
CA LEU A 255 -12.65 -16.54 -5.78
C LEU A 255 -11.63 -16.71 -6.93
N ASP A 256 -10.55 -15.94 -6.95
CA ASP A 256 -9.49 -16.12 -7.94
C ASP A 256 -8.88 -17.52 -7.85
N GLY A 257 -8.45 -18.01 -9.00
CA GLY A 257 -7.76 -19.28 -9.13
C GLY A 257 -6.36 -19.24 -8.54
N LEU A 258 -5.57 -20.24 -8.94
CA LEU A 258 -4.17 -20.29 -8.54
C LEU A 258 -3.47 -19.12 -9.23
N SER A 259 -2.95 -18.16 -8.48
CA SER A 259 -2.38 -16.94 -9.07
C SER A 259 -1.15 -17.26 -9.95
N ARG A 260 0.03 -17.42 -9.32
CA ARG A 260 1.27 -17.77 -9.99
C ARG A 260 1.96 -18.89 -9.25
N ASP A 261 2.42 -19.88 -10.00
CA ASP A 261 3.13 -21.04 -9.45
C ASP A 261 4.09 -21.65 -10.49
N ASP A 262 4.95 -22.55 -10.03
CA ASP A 262 5.84 -23.34 -10.88
C ASP A 262 5.03 -24.30 -11.75
N ARG A 263 5.18 -24.16 -13.07
CA ARG A 263 4.41 -24.95 -14.04
C ARG A 263 5.17 -25.26 -15.32
N ILE A 264 4.66 -26.28 -16.02
CA ILE A 264 4.83 -26.44 -17.46
C ILE A 264 3.48 -26.11 -18.08
N ARG A 265 3.47 -25.17 -19.03
CA ARG A 265 2.26 -24.70 -19.71
C ARG A 265 2.43 -24.78 -21.21
N TYR A 266 1.37 -25.21 -21.90
CA TYR A 266 1.26 -25.17 -23.34
C TYR A 266 0.12 -24.22 -23.74
N ASP A 267 0.41 -23.29 -24.64
CA ASP A 267 -0.54 -22.33 -25.22
C ASP A 267 -0.57 -22.55 -26.74
N SER A 268 -1.74 -22.88 -27.28
CA SER A 268 -1.96 -23.16 -28.71
C SER A 268 -2.39 -21.94 -29.52
#